data_AF-A0A8H6F3I9-F1
#
_entry.id   AF-A0A8H6F3I9-F1
#
_cell.length_a   1.000
_cell.length_b   1.000
_cell.length_c   1.000
_cell.angle_alpha   90.00
_cell.angle_beta   90.00
_cell.angle_gamma   90.00
#
_symmetry.space_group_name_H-M   'P 1'
#
loop_
_entity.id
_entity.type
_entity.pdbx_description
1 polymer ?
#
loop_
_entity_poly.entity_id
_entity_poly.type
_entity_poly.pdbx_seq_one_letter_code
_entity_poly.pdbx_strand_id
1 'polypeptide(L)'
;MDASSIGGCFMNIEHSNIEASLRCFLNSKFMFDSLSLSRSHNPFALPPVATNVNLYHTRLNSFVIPGVKKLELHVAEDQEERLTFSADLEDLIIYTNRSIQMTLPPNLRKLDISAFNSSVNFISQQMVNLENLSLTLPNIQTFNATGITAPNLKTLFLQCDSMNNLDDLRQFQRLNNLVLKGFYYPIGLFNEGSFPELEKFRCWECFFPDSEDFDNSSLTFPPNLKELEINVIRFQNVNISSSVFPSTLTRLTLANFSFNYDYLGDNLQYIDVRTSKLIFKSDFRIPQMAKEFSLNASYLTFESMDFMYLLPADLVRLNLFARESGKINPITQMVEWPSKMSEINFKNFNIDYFKLKQLNLNESGLTKIYISGGDVKKLDAGLFPVSVKDLSLTEMGIQQLADSFENLENLQKLSLQGNQLREVTSVKLPMATLETLDVNQCNLRLISPFVVSMLEEKNKNAKLRIYARGNLNVSVIDIRKTLKAIKGLSLDLSNFDNTLIEIANRSSRLRCIEEPLDPYIVESKTDDLYNGSESSSDQESGGTKKKRRNI
;
A
#
# COMPACT_ATOMS: atom_id res chain seq x y z
N MET A 1 -21.56 -38.71 1.18
CA MET A 1 -20.56 -37.64 1.32
C MET A 1 -20.00 -37.43 -0.06
N ASP A 2 -20.64 -36.55 -0.82
CA ASP A 2 -20.16 -36.21 -2.16
C ASP A 2 -18.97 -35.28 -1.97
N ALA A 3 -17.79 -35.68 -2.48
CA ALA A 3 -16.60 -34.86 -2.42
C ALA A 3 -16.86 -33.59 -3.24
N SER A 4 -17.05 -32.47 -2.55
CA SER A 4 -17.53 -31.21 -3.13
C SER A 4 -16.49 -30.43 -3.94
N SER A 5 -15.24 -30.88 -3.93
CA SER A 5 -14.27 -30.60 -4.98
C SER A 5 -13.04 -31.49 -4.82
N ILE A 6 -12.49 -32.03 -5.90
CA ILE A 6 -11.25 -32.82 -5.90
C ILE A 6 -10.15 -32.02 -6.62
N GLY A 7 -9.14 -31.61 -5.85
CA GLY A 7 -7.91 -30.98 -6.35
C GLY A 7 -6.74 -31.97 -6.30
N GLY A 8 -5.98 -32.06 -7.39
CA GLY A 8 -4.80 -32.93 -7.50
C GLY A 8 -3.56 -32.11 -7.76
N CYS A 9 -2.46 -32.40 -7.06
CA CYS A 9 -1.16 -31.80 -7.32
C CYS A 9 -0.11 -32.89 -7.38
N PHE A 10 0.59 -32.97 -8.51
CA PHE A 10 1.67 -33.92 -8.72
C PHE A 10 2.94 -33.14 -9.03
N MET A 11 3.92 -33.22 -8.13
CA MET A 11 5.24 -32.63 -8.33
C MET A 11 6.24 -33.74 -8.53
N ASN A 12 6.95 -33.70 -9.65
CA ASN A 12 8.05 -34.61 -9.86
C ASN A 12 9.28 -34.14 -9.08
N ILE A 13 9.77 -34.99 -8.18
CA ILE A 13 11.04 -34.80 -7.47
C ILE A 13 12.03 -35.72 -8.15
N GLU A 14 13.20 -35.18 -8.51
CA GLU A 14 14.31 -35.94 -9.10
C GLU A 14 14.49 -37.27 -8.36
N HIS A 15 14.57 -38.37 -9.12
CA HIS A 15 14.68 -39.77 -8.66
C HIS A 15 13.39 -40.58 -8.38
N SER A 16 12.19 -40.10 -8.73
CA SER A 16 10.94 -40.88 -8.57
C SER A 16 10.26 -41.21 -9.91
N ASN A 17 9.85 -42.47 -10.12
CA ASN A 17 9.08 -42.92 -11.29
C ASN A 17 7.59 -42.53 -11.14
N ILE A 18 7.35 -41.22 -11.06
CA ILE A 18 6.01 -40.63 -10.92
C ILE A 18 5.15 -40.88 -12.16
N GLU A 19 5.76 -41.12 -13.32
CA GLU A 19 5.06 -41.41 -14.56
C GLU A 19 4.15 -42.65 -14.44
N ALA A 20 4.64 -43.75 -13.85
CA ALA A 20 3.84 -44.95 -13.64
C ALA A 20 2.67 -44.71 -12.67
N SER A 21 2.90 -43.93 -11.61
CA SER A 21 1.87 -43.60 -10.62
C SER A 21 0.81 -42.66 -11.20
N LEU A 22 1.24 -41.65 -11.96
CA LEU A 22 0.37 -40.72 -12.66
C LEU A 22 -0.46 -41.47 -13.71
N ARG A 23 0.12 -42.41 -14.47
CA ARG A 23 -0.64 -43.25 -15.42
C ARG A 23 -1.70 -44.11 -14.76
N CYS A 24 -1.36 -44.83 -13.69
CA CYS A 24 -2.34 -45.63 -12.94
C CYS A 24 -3.51 -44.77 -12.47
N PHE A 25 -3.20 -43.56 -12.05
CA PHE A 25 -4.16 -42.64 -11.51
C PHE A 25 -5.00 -41.93 -12.59
N LEU A 26 -4.39 -41.54 -13.72
CA LEU A 26 -5.09 -41.00 -14.91
C LEU A 26 -5.98 -42.06 -15.59
N ASN A 27 -5.67 -43.34 -15.43
CA ASN A 27 -6.52 -44.45 -15.88
C ASN A 27 -7.67 -44.77 -14.91
N SER A 28 -7.74 -44.12 -13.75
CA SER A 28 -8.86 -44.24 -12.84
C SER A 28 -10.06 -43.42 -13.35
N LYS A 29 -11.29 -43.76 -12.92
CA LYS A 29 -12.50 -42.99 -13.27
C LYS A 29 -12.65 -41.68 -12.45
N PHE A 30 -11.61 -41.25 -11.73
CA PHE A 30 -11.66 -40.05 -10.91
C PHE A 30 -11.51 -38.80 -11.79
N MET A 31 -12.45 -37.87 -11.64
CA MET A 31 -12.40 -36.54 -12.26
C MET A 31 -12.00 -35.51 -11.21
N PHE A 32 -11.07 -34.64 -11.57
CA PHE A 32 -10.67 -33.49 -10.79
C PHE A 32 -11.44 -32.26 -11.20
N ASP A 33 -11.63 -31.34 -10.26
CA ASP A 33 -12.00 -29.98 -10.64
C ASP A 33 -10.75 -29.19 -11.05
N SER A 34 -9.61 -29.50 -10.43
CA SER A 34 -8.32 -28.88 -10.73
C SER A 34 -7.16 -29.88 -10.62
N LEU A 35 -6.28 -29.88 -11.60
CA LEU A 35 -5.07 -30.70 -11.63
C LEU A 35 -3.84 -29.82 -11.88
N SER A 36 -2.85 -29.89 -10.99
CA SER A 36 -1.55 -29.23 -11.16
C SER A 36 -0.44 -30.27 -11.36
N LEU A 37 0.34 -30.12 -12.43
CA LEU A 37 1.49 -30.97 -12.75
C LEU A 37 2.77 -30.13 -12.85
N SER A 38 3.79 -30.49 -12.07
CA SER A 38 5.05 -29.75 -12.03
C SER A 38 6.27 -30.62 -12.33
N ARG A 39 7.19 -30.10 -13.16
CA ARG A 39 8.51 -30.69 -13.47
C ARG A 39 8.46 -32.12 -14.03
N SER A 40 7.41 -32.42 -14.78
CA SER A 40 7.20 -33.77 -15.32
C SER A 40 7.51 -33.82 -16.81
N HIS A 41 8.29 -34.82 -17.23
CA HIS A 41 8.48 -35.15 -18.65
C HIS A 41 7.53 -36.30 -18.97
N ASN A 42 6.35 -35.96 -19.48
CA ASN A 42 5.30 -36.96 -19.74
C ASN A 42 5.10 -37.13 -21.25
N PRO A 43 5.44 -38.30 -21.83
CA PRO A 43 5.27 -38.56 -23.26
C PRO A 43 3.82 -38.89 -23.68
N PHE A 44 2.81 -38.62 -22.86
CA PHE A 44 1.42 -39.04 -23.13
C PHE A 44 0.45 -37.87 -23.07
N ALA A 45 -0.56 -37.91 -23.92
CA ALA A 45 -1.69 -36.98 -23.86
C ALA A 45 -2.48 -37.23 -22.58
N LEU A 46 -2.85 -36.16 -21.87
CA LEU A 46 -3.67 -36.27 -20.68
C LEU A 46 -5.11 -36.67 -21.09
N PRO A 47 -5.71 -37.69 -20.45
CA PRO A 47 -7.11 -38.03 -20.67
C PRO A 47 -8.04 -36.92 -20.16
N PRO A 48 -9.36 -36.99 -20.41
CA PRO A 48 -10.32 -36.15 -19.71
C PRO A 48 -10.20 -36.39 -18.19
N VAL A 49 -9.54 -35.46 -17.51
CA VAL A 49 -9.11 -35.61 -16.12
C VAL A 49 -9.55 -34.46 -15.25
N ALA A 50 -9.63 -33.24 -15.80
CA ALA A 50 -9.99 -32.07 -15.02
C ALA A 50 -10.65 -30.99 -15.88
N THR A 51 -11.42 -30.11 -15.22
CA THR A 51 -11.90 -28.87 -15.84
C THR A 51 -10.85 -27.76 -15.82
N ASN A 52 -9.96 -27.75 -14.83
CA ASN A 52 -8.86 -26.79 -14.70
C ASN A 52 -7.52 -27.53 -14.64
N VAL A 53 -6.54 -27.10 -15.43
CA VAL A 53 -5.22 -27.72 -15.47
C VAL A 53 -4.14 -26.65 -15.37
N ASN A 54 -3.16 -26.86 -14.48
CA ASN A 54 -1.99 -26.01 -14.35
C ASN A 54 -0.72 -26.84 -14.61
N LEU A 55 0.13 -26.39 -15.52
CA LEU A 55 1.32 -27.09 -15.95
C LEU A 55 2.54 -26.21 -15.69
N TYR A 56 3.41 -26.61 -14.77
CA TYR A 56 4.61 -25.88 -14.41
C TYR A 56 5.88 -26.63 -14.85
N HIS A 57 6.58 -26.12 -15.87
CA HIS A 57 7.76 -26.80 -16.44
C HIS A 57 7.47 -28.27 -16.75
N THR A 58 6.27 -28.55 -17.27
CA THR A 58 5.82 -29.90 -17.61
C THR A 58 5.78 -30.02 -19.13
N ARG A 59 6.46 -31.04 -19.65
CA ARG A 59 6.45 -31.36 -21.09
C ARG A 59 5.33 -32.32 -21.40
N LEU A 60 4.51 -31.97 -22.39
CA LEU A 60 3.45 -32.82 -22.94
C LEU A 60 3.62 -32.96 -24.45
N ASN A 61 3.21 -34.10 -25.00
CA ASN A 61 3.15 -34.31 -26.45
C ASN A 61 1.95 -33.60 -27.11
N SER A 62 0.93 -33.25 -26.33
CA SER A 62 -0.23 -32.49 -26.81
C SER A 62 -0.87 -31.74 -25.65
N PHE A 63 -1.26 -30.48 -25.88
CA PHE A 63 -2.07 -29.69 -24.96
C PHE A 63 -3.57 -29.72 -25.32
N VAL A 64 -3.97 -30.64 -26.22
CA VAL A 64 -5.37 -30.96 -26.50
C VAL A 64 -5.85 -31.96 -25.45
N ILE A 65 -6.28 -31.43 -24.30
CA ILE A 65 -6.81 -32.19 -23.17
C ILE A 65 -8.34 -32.08 -23.18
N PRO A 66 -9.10 -33.17 -23.43
CA PRO A 66 -10.55 -33.11 -23.51
C PRO A 66 -11.20 -32.67 -22.18
N GLY A 67 -12.24 -31.84 -22.25
CA GLY A 67 -12.99 -31.40 -21.06
C GLY A 67 -12.33 -30.27 -20.25
N VAL A 68 -11.10 -29.86 -20.57
CA VAL A 68 -10.44 -28.73 -19.92
C VAL A 68 -11.05 -27.41 -20.39
N LYS A 69 -11.44 -26.59 -19.41
CA LYS A 69 -11.99 -25.24 -19.60
C LYS A 69 -10.98 -24.14 -19.29
N LYS A 70 -10.07 -24.39 -18.33
CA LYS A 70 -8.97 -23.47 -18.00
C LYS A 70 -7.62 -24.18 -18.04
N LEU A 71 -6.66 -23.55 -18.71
CA LEU A 71 -5.28 -24.02 -18.78
C LEU A 71 -4.32 -22.89 -18.40
N GLU A 72 -3.48 -23.16 -17.41
CA GLU A 72 -2.30 -22.35 -17.09
C GLU A 72 -1.04 -23.15 -17.47
N LEU A 73 -0.15 -22.55 -18.25
CA LEU A 73 1.03 -23.23 -18.78
C LEU A 73 2.28 -22.38 -18.64
N HIS A 74 3.23 -22.86 -17.85
CA HIS A 74 4.62 -22.42 -17.91
C HIS A 74 5.39 -23.35 -18.84
N VAL A 75 5.68 -22.85 -20.04
CA VAL A 75 6.28 -23.63 -21.11
C VAL A 75 7.64 -24.18 -20.66
N ALA A 76 7.82 -25.50 -20.78
CA ALA A 76 9.08 -26.16 -20.46
C ALA A 76 10.20 -25.80 -21.46
N GLU A 77 11.45 -25.82 -21.00
CA GLU A 77 12.62 -25.47 -21.84
C GLU A 77 12.76 -26.39 -23.06
N ASP A 78 12.38 -27.66 -22.93
CA ASP A 78 12.49 -28.71 -23.95
C ASP A 78 11.18 -28.99 -24.71
N GLN A 79 10.14 -28.17 -24.55
CA GLN A 79 8.86 -28.32 -25.26
C GLN A 79 9.01 -28.10 -26.78
N GLU A 80 8.07 -28.57 -27.59
CA GLU A 80 8.01 -28.16 -29.00
C GLU A 80 7.60 -26.68 -29.15
N GLU A 81 8.08 -26.01 -30.19
CA GLU A 81 7.74 -24.61 -30.45
C GLU A 81 6.27 -24.41 -30.83
N ARG A 82 5.65 -25.42 -31.47
CA ARG A 82 4.28 -25.36 -31.97
C ARG A 82 3.31 -25.90 -30.93
N LEU A 83 2.43 -25.04 -30.43
CA LEU A 83 1.44 -25.40 -29.41
C LEU A 83 0.02 -25.36 -30.00
N THR A 84 -0.76 -26.39 -29.68
CA THR A 84 -2.18 -26.51 -30.07
C THR A 84 -2.98 -26.94 -28.85
N PHE A 85 -4.21 -26.42 -28.73
CA PHE A 85 -5.04 -26.56 -27.54
C PHE A 85 -6.44 -27.08 -27.86
N SER A 86 -7.16 -27.56 -26.85
CA SER A 86 -8.55 -27.99 -26.98
C SER A 86 -9.47 -26.86 -27.43
N ALA A 87 -10.40 -27.18 -28.34
CA ALA A 87 -11.40 -26.22 -28.82
C ALA A 87 -12.39 -25.79 -27.71
N ASP A 88 -12.58 -26.61 -26.67
CA ASP A 88 -13.50 -26.33 -25.55
C ASP A 88 -12.94 -25.34 -24.51
N LEU A 89 -11.68 -24.92 -24.68
CA LEU A 89 -10.98 -24.07 -23.74
C LEU A 89 -11.58 -22.65 -23.73
N GLU A 90 -11.85 -22.15 -22.52
CA GLU A 90 -12.43 -20.82 -22.29
C GLU A 90 -11.37 -19.86 -21.73
N ASP A 91 -10.47 -20.35 -20.87
CA ASP A 91 -9.42 -19.55 -20.24
C ASP A 91 -8.04 -20.14 -20.53
N LEU A 92 -7.14 -19.32 -21.09
CA LEU A 92 -5.76 -19.71 -21.37
C LEU A 92 -4.78 -18.69 -20.79
N ILE A 93 -3.85 -19.18 -19.97
CA ILE A 93 -2.75 -18.41 -19.38
C ILE A 93 -1.43 -19.08 -19.75
N ILE A 94 -0.50 -18.33 -20.35
CA ILE A 94 0.80 -18.86 -20.77
C ILE A 94 1.94 -17.96 -20.31
N TYR A 95 2.95 -18.60 -19.72
CA TYR A 95 4.23 -18.01 -19.40
C TYR A 95 5.33 -18.70 -20.20
N THR A 96 6.14 -17.93 -20.91
CA THR A 96 7.22 -18.49 -21.74
C THR A 96 8.46 -17.61 -21.71
N ASN A 97 9.62 -18.25 -21.69
CA ASN A 97 10.93 -17.62 -21.89
C ASN A 97 11.54 -17.96 -23.26
N ARG A 98 10.76 -18.64 -24.11
CA ARG A 98 11.20 -19.14 -25.42
C ARG A 98 10.21 -18.78 -26.51
N SER A 99 10.74 -18.71 -27.74
CA SER A 99 9.91 -18.45 -28.90
C SER A 99 8.99 -19.62 -29.19
N ILE A 100 7.70 -19.30 -29.41
CA ILE A 100 6.64 -20.28 -29.67
C ILE A 100 5.70 -19.80 -30.76
N GLN A 101 5.08 -20.76 -31.44
CA GLN A 101 3.96 -20.55 -32.34
C GLN A 101 2.73 -21.24 -31.76
N MET A 102 1.61 -20.54 -31.66
CA MET A 102 0.41 -21.06 -31.00
C MET A 102 -0.80 -20.97 -31.91
N THR A 103 -1.55 -22.07 -32.01
CA THR A 103 -2.90 -22.04 -32.61
C THR A 103 -3.93 -21.81 -31.51
N LEU A 104 -4.54 -20.63 -31.48
CA LEU A 104 -5.49 -20.25 -30.44
C LEU A 104 -6.86 -20.89 -30.67
N PRO A 105 -7.49 -21.49 -29.63
CA PRO A 105 -8.83 -22.03 -29.76
C PRO A 105 -9.89 -20.92 -29.89
N PRO A 106 -10.94 -21.13 -30.70
CA PRO A 106 -11.91 -20.08 -31.04
C PRO A 106 -12.87 -19.71 -29.90
N ASN A 107 -13.03 -20.58 -28.90
CA ASN A 107 -13.99 -20.41 -27.80
C ASN A 107 -13.44 -19.66 -26.58
N LEU A 108 -12.19 -19.16 -26.65
CA LEU A 108 -11.59 -18.43 -25.54
C LEU A 108 -12.40 -17.20 -25.16
N ARG A 109 -12.59 -17.04 -23.86
CA ARG A 109 -13.18 -15.89 -23.17
C ARG A 109 -12.10 -15.05 -22.49
N LYS A 110 -11.02 -15.69 -22.06
CA LYS A 110 -9.82 -15.04 -21.51
C LYS A 110 -8.54 -15.60 -22.11
N LEU A 111 -7.63 -14.69 -22.47
CA LEU A 111 -6.28 -14.99 -22.91
C LEU A 111 -5.27 -14.12 -22.16
N ASP A 112 -4.28 -14.73 -21.53
CA ASP A 112 -3.17 -14.06 -20.84
C ASP A 112 -1.84 -14.65 -21.28
N ILE A 113 -0.98 -13.84 -21.90
CA ILE A 113 0.31 -14.28 -22.42
C ILE A 113 1.40 -13.41 -21.84
N SER A 114 2.38 -14.04 -21.20
CA SER A 114 3.58 -13.39 -20.71
C SER A 114 4.82 -14.03 -21.30
N ALA A 115 5.44 -13.32 -22.23
CA ALA A 115 6.67 -13.74 -22.90
C ALA A 115 7.86 -12.89 -22.39
N PHE A 116 8.87 -13.54 -21.82
CA PHE A 116 10.09 -12.86 -21.38
C PHE A 116 11.17 -13.02 -22.45
N ASN A 117 11.65 -11.91 -23.02
CA ASN A 117 12.70 -11.85 -24.04
C ASN A 117 12.51 -12.85 -25.22
N SER A 118 11.28 -13.21 -25.54
CA SER A 118 10.94 -14.23 -26.53
C SER A 118 9.83 -13.75 -27.46
N SER A 119 9.66 -14.43 -28.60
CA SER A 119 8.62 -14.10 -29.58
C SER A 119 7.47 -15.11 -29.53
N VAL A 120 6.24 -14.60 -29.57
CA VAL A 120 5.03 -15.43 -29.65
C VAL A 120 4.32 -15.09 -30.96
N ASN A 121 4.13 -16.12 -31.80
CA ASN A 121 3.36 -15.99 -33.03
C ASN A 121 2.01 -16.69 -32.86
N PHE A 122 0.92 -15.96 -33.08
CA PHE A 122 -0.43 -16.50 -32.97
C PHE A 122 -0.99 -16.85 -34.36
N ILE A 123 -1.57 -18.04 -34.45
CA ILE A 123 -2.47 -18.44 -35.51
C ILE A 123 -3.86 -18.45 -34.89
N SER A 124 -4.70 -17.51 -35.29
CA SER A 124 -6.05 -17.38 -34.73
C SER A 124 -7.07 -17.11 -35.83
N GLN A 125 -8.31 -17.55 -35.58
CA GLN A 125 -9.48 -17.08 -36.31
C GLN A 125 -10.11 -15.92 -35.53
N GLN A 126 -11.18 -15.33 -36.05
CA GLN A 126 -11.93 -14.31 -35.31
C GLN A 126 -12.43 -14.86 -33.97
N MET A 127 -11.98 -14.24 -32.87
CA MET A 127 -12.24 -14.67 -31.50
C MET A 127 -13.46 -13.93 -30.93
N VAL A 128 -14.66 -14.32 -31.38
CA VAL A 128 -15.91 -13.61 -31.04
C VAL A 128 -16.30 -13.70 -29.56
N ASN A 129 -15.80 -14.71 -28.84
CA ASN A 129 -16.09 -14.93 -27.42
C ASN A 129 -15.07 -14.29 -26.48
N LEU A 130 -13.95 -13.77 -27.02
CA LEU A 130 -12.86 -13.24 -26.21
C LEU A 130 -13.24 -11.88 -25.62
N GLU A 131 -13.35 -11.83 -24.30
CA GLU A 131 -13.73 -10.62 -23.56
C GLU A 131 -12.54 -10.01 -22.80
N ASN A 132 -11.54 -10.81 -22.44
CA ASN A 132 -10.39 -10.38 -21.64
C ASN A 132 -9.08 -10.80 -22.31
N LEU A 133 -8.22 -9.83 -22.59
CA LEU A 133 -6.91 -10.05 -23.22
C LEU A 133 -5.82 -9.35 -22.43
N SER A 134 -4.78 -10.10 -22.06
CA SER A 134 -3.57 -9.60 -21.41
C SER A 134 -2.37 -10.07 -22.21
N LEU A 135 -1.55 -9.13 -22.69
CA LEU A 135 -0.37 -9.43 -23.49
C LEU A 135 0.84 -8.69 -22.93
N THR A 136 1.82 -9.46 -22.44
CA THR A 136 3.18 -8.99 -22.18
C THR A 136 4.09 -9.58 -23.25
N LEU A 137 4.35 -8.79 -24.30
CA LEU A 137 5.07 -9.21 -25.51
C LEU A 137 6.15 -8.19 -25.86
N PRO A 138 7.42 -8.39 -25.47
CA PRO A 138 8.45 -7.35 -25.58
C PRO A 138 8.83 -7.01 -27.02
N ASN A 139 8.66 -7.95 -27.95
CA ASN A 139 9.19 -7.85 -29.32
C ASN A 139 8.15 -7.41 -30.38
N ILE A 140 6.90 -7.15 -29.99
CA ILE A 140 5.85 -6.82 -30.95
C ILE A 140 5.82 -5.32 -31.27
N GLN A 141 5.71 -4.96 -32.55
CA GLN A 141 5.75 -3.55 -33.01
C GLN A 141 4.37 -2.90 -33.13
N THR A 142 3.34 -3.66 -33.51
CA THR A 142 1.95 -3.19 -33.62
C THR A 142 1.00 -4.24 -33.09
N PHE A 143 -0.19 -3.84 -32.65
CA PHE A 143 -1.18 -4.82 -32.19
C PHE A 143 -1.63 -5.75 -33.33
N ASN A 144 -1.82 -5.23 -34.55
CA ASN A 144 -2.25 -6.04 -35.69
C ASN A 144 -1.25 -7.17 -36.04
N ALA A 145 0.04 -7.02 -35.70
CA ALA A 145 1.03 -8.08 -35.87
C ALA A 145 0.74 -9.33 -35.01
N THR A 146 -0.13 -9.24 -33.99
CA THR A 146 -0.60 -10.42 -33.25
C THR A 146 -1.49 -11.31 -34.11
N GLY A 147 -2.17 -10.77 -35.13
CA GLY A 147 -3.21 -11.48 -35.87
C GLY A 147 -4.46 -11.80 -35.06
N ILE A 148 -4.62 -11.24 -33.85
CA ILE A 148 -5.80 -11.46 -33.00
C ILE A 148 -6.91 -10.49 -33.39
N THR A 149 -8.06 -11.02 -33.78
CA THR A 149 -9.28 -10.23 -34.04
C THR A 149 -10.35 -10.59 -33.03
N ALA A 150 -10.67 -9.68 -32.11
CA ALA A 150 -11.60 -9.91 -31.00
C ALA A 150 -12.65 -8.77 -30.92
N PRO A 151 -13.77 -8.86 -31.66
CA PRO A 151 -14.74 -7.75 -31.78
C PRO A 151 -15.52 -7.45 -30.48
N ASN A 152 -15.58 -8.39 -29.54
CA ASN A 152 -16.32 -8.25 -28.27
C ASN A 152 -15.40 -8.04 -27.06
N LEU A 153 -14.15 -7.64 -27.29
CA LEU A 153 -13.17 -7.45 -26.24
C LEU A 153 -13.61 -6.31 -25.29
N LYS A 154 -13.65 -6.60 -23.99
CA LYS A 154 -14.07 -5.67 -22.93
C LYS A 154 -12.89 -5.17 -22.10
N THR A 155 -11.89 -6.01 -21.88
CA THR A 155 -10.70 -5.66 -21.10
C THR A 155 -9.44 -5.96 -21.90
N LEU A 156 -8.53 -4.99 -21.96
CA LEU A 156 -7.23 -5.11 -22.61
C LEU A 156 -6.13 -4.61 -21.67
N PHE A 157 -5.15 -5.47 -21.40
CA PHE A 157 -3.89 -5.13 -20.76
C PHE A 157 -2.75 -5.35 -21.75
N LEU A 158 -1.89 -4.34 -21.91
CA LEU A 158 -0.70 -4.43 -22.74
C LEU A 158 0.55 -4.03 -21.94
N GLN A 159 1.62 -4.78 -22.13
CA GLN A 159 3.00 -4.43 -21.78
C GLN A 159 3.90 -4.91 -22.93
N CYS A 160 4.17 -4.02 -23.90
CA CYS A 160 4.87 -4.37 -25.13
C CYS A 160 5.97 -3.34 -25.44
N ASP A 161 7.19 -3.62 -24.99
CA ASP A 161 8.31 -2.67 -25.01
C ASP A 161 8.64 -2.10 -26.41
N SER A 162 8.45 -2.90 -27.46
CA SER A 162 8.71 -2.50 -28.85
C SER A 162 7.51 -1.87 -29.57
N MET A 163 6.33 -1.82 -28.95
CA MET A 163 5.11 -1.32 -29.59
C MET A 163 5.01 0.20 -29.39
N ASN A 164 5.14 0.94 -30.49
CA ASN A 164 5.12 2.41 -30.48
C ASN A 164 3.84 3.01 -31.09
N ASN A 165 3.13 2.27 -31.95
CA ASN A 165 1.87 2.71 -32.54
C ASN A 165 0.69 1.96 -31.91
N LEU A 166 -0.29 2.72 -31.40
CA LEU A 166 -1.49 2.23 -30.72
C LEU A 166 -2.78 2.48 -31.51
N ASP A 167 -2.71 3.06 -32.71
CA ASP A 167 -3.89 3.40 -33.53
C ASP A 167 -4.73 2.16 -33.86
N ASP A 168 -4.08 1.00 -34.04
CA ASP A 168 -4.74 -0.28 -34.28
C ASP A 168 -5.72 -0.67 -33.16
N LEU A 169 -5.53 -0.16 -31.94
CA LEU A 169 -6.42 -0.45 -30.82
C LEU A 169 -7.81 0.16 -31.00
N ARG A 170 -7.97 1.17 -31.87
CA ARG A 170 -9.28 1.76 -32.17
C ARG A 170 -10.27 0.75 -32.77
N GLN A 171 -9.83 -0.43 -33.19
CA GLN A 171 -10.74 -1.50 -33.60
C GLN A 171 -11.64 -2.02 -32.45
N PHE A 172 -11.24 -1.84 -31.18
CA PHE A 172 -11.95 -2.39 -30.02
C PHE A 172 -13.04 -1.45 -29.50
N GLN A 173 -14.15 -1.38 -30.23
CA GLN A 173 -15.26 -0.45 -29.93
C GLN A 173 -16.04 -0.78 -28.64
N ARG A 174 -15.99 -2.04 -28.18
CA ARG A 174 -16.66 -2.52 -26.95
C ARG A 174 -15.76 -2.54 -25.71
N LEU A 175 -14.56 -1.96 -25.83
CA LEU A 175 -13.58 -1.94 -24.75
C LEU A 175 -14.08 -1.05 -23.62
N ASN A 176 -14.23 -1.62 -22.43
CA ASN A 176 -14.62 -0.92 -21.21
C ASN A 176 -13.39 -0.53 -20.36
N ASN A 177 -12.35 -1.37 -20.36
CA ASN A 177 -11.15 -1.19 -19.55
C ASN A 177 -9.87 -1.37 -20.38
N LEU A 178 -9.04 -0.34 -20.42
CA LEU A 178 -7.75 -0.33 -21.08
C LEU A 178 -6.63 -0.05 -20.08
N VAL A 179 -5.64 -0.94 -20.05
CA VAL A 179 -4.42 -0.77 -19.25
C VAL A 179 -3.21 -0.85 -20.17
N LEU A 180 -2.40 0.20 -20.14
CA LEU A 180 -1.13 0.28 -20.86
C LEU A 180 -0.01 0.40 -19.83
N LYS A 181 0.99 -0.49 -19.89
CA LYS A 181 2.15 -0.46 -19.00
C LYS A 181 3.46 -0.31 -19.79
N GLY A 182 4.28 0.66 -19.42
CA GLY A 182 5.59 0.88 -20.05
C GLY A 182 5.53 1.55 -21.42
N PHE A 183 4.42 2.22 -21.75
CA PHE A 183 4.22 2.90 -23.03
C PHE A 183 4.48 4.39 -22.92
N TYR A 184 4.75 5.02 -24.07
CA TYR A 184 4.50 6.46 -24.19
C TYR A 184 3.00 6.72 -24.07
N TYR A 185 2.62 7.85 -23.47
CA TYR A 185 1.22 8.23 -23.38
C TYR A 185 0.61 8.28 -24.78
N PRO A 186 -0.56 7.67 -25.00
CA PRO A 186 -1.09 7.47 -26.34
C PRO A 186 -1.77 8.73 -26.88
N ILE A 187 -0.98 9.73 -27.26
CA ILE A 187 -1.49 11.00 -27.81
C ILE A 187 -2.32 10.71 -29.06
N GLY A 188 -3.54 11.25 -29.08
CA GLY A 188 -4.46 11.11 -30.21
C GLY A 188 -5.22 9.78 -30.26
N LEU A 189 -4.90 8.78 -29.43
CA LEU A 189 -5.61 7.49 -29.42
C LEU A 189 -7.13 7.66 -29.18
N PHE A 190 -7.50 8.63 -28.35
CA PHE A 190 -8.89 8.91 -27.96
C PHE A 190 -9.58 9.98 -28.82
N ASN A 191 -8.95 10.42 -29.91
CA ASN A 191 -9.57 11.39 -30.82
C ASN A 191 -10.81 10.79 -31.53
N GLU A 192 -11.65 11.67 -32.06
CA GLU A 192 -12.79 11.33 -32.92
C GLU A 192 -13.84 10.43 -32.25
N GLY A 193 -13.94 10.44 -30.92
CA GLY A 193 -14.90 9.62 -30.18
C GLY A 193 -14.52 8.13 -30.15
N SER A 194 -13.24 7.80 -30.36
CA SER A 194 -12.73 6.44 -30.22
C SER A 194 -13.02 5.88 -28.82
N PHE A 195 -13.28 4.58 -28.76
CA PHE A 195 -13.61 3.83 -27.53
C PHE A 195 -14.88 4.35 -26.82
N PRO A 196 -16.05 4.25 -27.47
CA PRO A 196 -17.30 4.79 -26.93
C PRO A 196 -17.76 4.12 -25.63
N GLU A 197 -17.38 2.87 -25.37
CA GLU A 197 -17.75 2.12 -24.16
C GLU A 197 -16.69 2.21 -23.03
N LEU A 198 -15.59 2.96 -23.22
CA LEU A 198 -14.48 2.98 -22.27
C LEU A 198 -14.85 3.74 -20.99
N GLU A 199 -14.82 3.01 -19.88
CA GLU A 199 -15.09 3.55 -18.55
C GLU A 199 -13.82 3.64 -17.70
N LYS A 200 -12.79 2.83 -18.00
CA LYS A 200 -11.55 2.77 -17.22
C LYS A 200 -10.33 2.84 -18.12
N PHE A 201 -9.45 3.77 -17.82
CA PHE A 201 -8.16 3.88 -18.49
C PHE A 201 -7.04 4.00 -17.46
N ARG A 202 -6.04 3.14 -17.58
CA ARG A 202 -4.83 3.16 -16.76
C ARG A 202 -3.60 3.18 -17.63
N CYS A 203 -2.69 4.10 -17.35
CA CYS A 203 -1.38 4.14 -17.96
C CYS A 203 -0.32 4.11 -16.86
N TRP A 204 0.36 2.97 -16.74
CA TRP A 204 1.37 2.72 -15.72
C TRP A 204 2.75 2.77 -16.31
N GLU A 205 3.72 3.23 -15.52
CA GLU A 205 5.09 3.33 -15.97
C GLU A 205 5.17 4.08 -17.32
N CYS A 206 4.35 5.13 -17.45
CA CYS A 206 4.16 5.89 -18.67
C CYS A 206 5.36 6.80 -18.94
N PHE A 207 5.60 7.11 -20.21
CA PHE A 207 6.52 8.15 -20.67
C PHE A 207 5.77 9.23 -21.44
N PHE A 208 6.20 10.48 -21.34
CA PHE A 208 5.80 11.52 -22.29
C PHE A 208 7.00 11.89 -23.16
N PRO A 209 6.77 12.17 -24.46
CA PRO A 209 7.84 12.63 -25.34
C PRO A 209 8.32 14.03 -24.92
N ASP A 210 9.64 14.20 -24.83
CA ASP A 210 10.28 15.50 -24.62
C ASP A 210 10.19 16.31 -25.93
N SER A 211 9.11 17.06 -26.15
CA SER A 211 8.97 17.95 -27.31
C SER A 211 8.32 19.29 -26.93
N GLU A 212 8.82 20.39 -27.49
CA GLU A 212 8.28 21.75 -27.25
C GLU A 212 6.79 21.88 -27.65
N ASP A 213 6.31 21.07 -28.59
CA ASP A 213 4.90 21.01 -29.00
C ASP A 213 4.00 20.36 -27.95
N PHE A 214 4.56 19.50 -27.10
CA PHE A 214 3.79 18.77 -26.09
C PHE A 214 3.39 19.66 -24.91
N ASP A 215 4.20 20.64 -24.52
CA ASP A 215 3.94 21.54 -23.39
C ASP A 215 2.65 22.36 -23.52
N ASN A 216 2.05 22.42 -24.73
CA ASN A 216 0.80 23.11 -25.03
C ASN A 216 -0.36 22.18 -25.44
N SER A 217 -0.15 20.86 -25.50
CA SER A 217 -1.13 19.92 -26.04
C SER A 217 -2.17 19.51 -24.98
N SER A 218 -3.45 19.81 -25.21
CA SER A 218 -4.54 19.32 -24.37
C SER A 218 -4.75 17.82 -24.60
N LEU A 219 -4.83 17.04 -23.51
CA LEU A 219 -5.13 15.61 -23.60
C LEU A 219 -6.63 15.41 -23.89
N THR A 220 -6.91 14.48 -24.80
CA THR A 220 -8.27 14.01 -25.10
C THR A 220 -8.56 12.74 -24.31
N PHE A 221 -9.80 12.61 -23.85
CA PHE A 221 -10.26 11.46 -23.08
C PHE A 221 -11.60 10.96 -23.64
N PRO A 222 -11.89 9.65 -23.55
CA PRO A 222 -13.19 9.12 -23.94
C PRO A 222 -14.33 9.72 -23.13
N PRO A 223 -15.50 9.97 -23.74
CA PRO A 223 -16.59 10.72 -23.10
C PRO A 223 -17.26 10.00 -21.93
N ASN A 224 -17.18 8.67 -21.87
CA ASN A 224 -17.80 7.84 -20.83
C ASN A 224 -16.82 7.41 -19.73
N LEU A 225 -15.61 7.96 -19.72
CA LEU A 225 -14.56 7.59 -18.77
C LEU A 225 -14.98 7.92 -17.33
N LYS A 226 -14.94 6.92 -16.46
CA LYS A 226 -15.30 7.01 -15.03
C LYS A 226 -14.07 6.96 -14.12
N GLU A 227 -13.04 6.22 -14.52
CA GLU A 227 -11.78 6.06 -13.80
C GLU A 227 -10.59 6.36 -14.71
N LEU A 228 -9.75 7.30 -14.28
CA LEU A 228 -8.49 7.65 -14.95
C LEU A 228 -7.32 7.49 -13.98
N GLU A 229 -6.32 6.71 -14.39
CA GLU A 229 -5.08 6.55 -13.65
C GLU A 229 -3.87 6.75 -14.57
N ILE A 230 -3.00 7.69 -14.24
CA ILE A 230 -1.77 7.94 -14.99
C ILE A 230 -0.58 8.01 -14.03
N ASN A 231 0.41 7.15 -14.23
CA ASN A 231 1.61 7.06 -13.41
C ASN A 231 2.86 7.04 -14.29
N VAL A 232 3.71 8.07 -14.18
CA VAL A 232 4.95 8.19 -14.96
C VAL A 232 6.15 7.70 -14.16
N ILE A 233 7.09 7.03 -14.82
CA ILE A 233 8.27 6.40 -14.17
C ILE A 233 9.14 7.42 -13.42
N ARG A 234 9.13 8.69 -13.85
CA ARG A 234 9.90 9.79 -13.26
C ARG A 234 9.10 11.08 -13.32
N PHE A 235 9.42 12.05 -12.47
CA PHE A 235 8.78 13.37 -12.59
C PHE A 235 9.09 13.97 -13.97
N GLN A 236 8.05 14.23 -14.75
CA GLN A 236 8.14 14.97 -16.00
C GLN A 236 7.32 16.25 -15.85
N ASN A 237 7.84 17.36 -16.42
CA ASN A 237 7.18 18.66 -16.37
C ASN A 237 6.06 18.76 -17.42
N VAL A 238 5.18 17.77 -17.47
CA VAL A 238 4.06 17.67 -18.39
C VAL A 238 2.90 18.46 -17.79
N ASN A 239 2.51 19.56 -18.40
CA ASN A 239 1.39 20.37 -17.93
C ASN A 239 0.07 19.97 -18.62
N ILE A 240 -0.77 19.23 -17.91
CA ILE A 240 -2.10 18.85 -18.39
C ILE A 240 -3.19 19.86 -18.04
N SER A 241 -2.83 21.06 -17.56
CA SER A 241 -3.79 22.06 -17.06
C SER A 241 -4.83 22.51 -18.08
N SER A 242 -4.54 22.38 -19.38
CA SER A 242 -5.50 22.72 -20.45
C SER A 242 -6.45 21.56 -20.79
N SER A 243 -6.25 20.38 -20.20
CA SER A 243 -7.03 19.18 -20.52
C SER A 243 -8.39 19.24 -19.81
N VAL A 244 -9.45 18.99 -20.55
CA VAL A 244 -10.81 18.93 -20.01
C VAL A 244 -11.14 17.48 -19.68
N PHE A 245 -11.36 17.19 -18.40
CA PHE A 245 -11.80 15.86 -17.99
C PHE A 245 -13.28 15.64 -18.36
N PRO A 246 -13.66 14.41 -18.76
CA PRO A 246 -15.04 14.10 -19.08
C PRO A 246 -15.92 14.23 -17.82
N SER A 247 -17.16 14.69 -17.99
CA SER A 247 -18.09 14.90 -16.87
C SER A 247 -18.47 13.60 -16.17
N THR A 248 -18.31 12.44 -16.81
CA THR A 248 -18.53 11.13 -16.20
C THR A 248 -17.42 10.71 -15.23
N LEU A 249 -16.29 11.44 -15.19
CA LEU A 249 -15.14 11.06 -14.39
C LEU A 249 -15.43 11.22 -12.90
N THR A 250 -15.27 10.12 -12.16
CA THR A 250 -15.51 10.08 -10.71
C THR A 250 -14.26 9.76 -9.91
N ARG A 251 -13.26 9.13 -10.55
CA ARG A 251 -11.97 8.77 -9.94
C ARG A 251 -10.82 9.26 -10.80
N LEU A 252 -9.93 10.04 -10.19
CA LEU A 252 -8.72 10.55 -10.79
C LEU A 252 -7.52 10.18 -9.92
N THR A 253 -6.55 9.49 -10.51
CA THR A 253 -5.26 9.20 -9.89
C THR A 253 -4.12 9.63 -10.80
N LEU A 254 -3.27 10.53 -10.32
CA LEU A 254 -2.15 11.07 -11.08
C LEU A 254 -0.86 10.95 -10.26
N ALA A 255 0.19 10.37 -10.84
CA ALA A 255 1.48 10.21 -10.18
C ALA A 255 2.66 10.65 -11.04
N ASN A 256 3.52 11.49 -10.44
CA ASN A 256 4.74 12.05 -11.01
C ASN A 256 4.52 13.01 -12.19
N PHE A 257 3.46 13.83 -12.10
CA PHE A 257 3.10 14.84 -13.11
C PHE A 257 3.07 16.26 -12.57
N SER A 258 3.36 17.25 -13.41
CA SER A 258 2.93 18.61 -13.11
C SER A 258 1.40 18.71 -13.18
N PHE A 259 0.78 19.37 -12.22
CA PHE A 259 -0.67 19.40 -12.11
C PHE A 259 -1.13 20.78 -11.64
N ASN A 260 -1.96 21.44 -12.45
CA ASN A 260 -2.69 22.64 -12.05
C ASN A 260 -4.14 22.25 -11.74
N TYR A 261 -4.64 22.77 -10.62
CA TYR A 261 -5.93 22.41 -10.06
C TYR A 261 -7.11 23.18 -10.63
N ASP A 262 -6.87 24.28 -11.34
CA ASP A 262 -7.88 25.25 -11.79
C ASP A 262 -9.05 24.62 -12.61
N TYR A 263 -8.96 23.34 -13.01
CA TYR A 263 -9.90 22.66 -13.92
C TYR A 263 -10.32 21.24 -13.50
N LEU A 264 -10.37 20.91 -12.20
CA LEU A 264 -10.95 19.63 -11.78
C LEU A 264 -12.46 19.57 -12.00
N GLY A 265 -12.93 18.46 -12.56
CA GLY A 265 -14.35 18.24 -12.82
C GLY A 265 -15.18 18.14 -11.54
N ASP A 266 -16.36 18.75 -11.55
CA ASP A 266 -17.27 18.83 -10.39
C ASP A 266 -17.74 17.46 -9.88
N ASN A 267 -17.74 16.44 -10.75
CA ASN A 267 -18.25 15.10 -10.45
C ASN A 267 -17.22 14.17 -9.78
N LEU A 268 -16.00 14.66 -9.53
CA LEU A 268 -14.94 13.85 -8.93
C LEU A 268 -15.25 13.51 -7.48
N GLN A 269 -15.23 12.22 -7.18
CA GLN A 269 -15.48 11.65 -5.86
C GLN A 269 -14.18 11.18 -5.20
N TYR A 270 -13.21 10.71 -5.99
CA TYR A 270 -11.94 10.17 -5.52
C TYR A 270 -10.79 10.84 -6.27
N ILE A 271 -9.97 11.59 -5.55
CA ILE A 271 -8.86 12.33 -6.11
C ILE A 271 -7.59 11.93 -5.36
N ASP A 272 -6.60 11.41 -6.07
CA ASP A 272 -5.27 11.13 -5.53
C ASP A 272 -4.18 11.65 -6.47
N VAL A 273 -3.45 12.66 -6.02
CA VAL A 273 -2.40 13.31 -6.81
C VAL A 273 -1.08 13.18 -6.08
N ARG A 274 -0.10 12.57 -6.74
CA ARG A 274 1.28 12.45 -6.29
C ARG A 274 2.21 13.20 -7.23
N THR A 275 2.97 14.16 -6.74
CA THR A 275 3.86 14.97 -7.58
C THR A 275 5.09 15.50 -6.83
N SER A 276 5.93 16.31 -7.47
CA SER A 276 7.04 17.02 -6.82
C SER A 276 6.55 18.29 -6.13
N LYS A 277 5.74 19.12 -6.81
CA LYS A 277 5.34 20.45 -6.31
C LYS A 277 3.90 20.77 -6.65
N LEU A 278 3.16 21.27 -5.66
CA LEU A 278 1.82 21.83 -5.82
C LEU A 278 1.74 23.20 -5.16
N ILE A 279 1.16 24.15 -5.87
CA ILE A 279 0.86 25.50 -5.38
C ILE A 279 -0.61 25.77 -5.67
N PHE A 280 -1.37 26.07 -4.62
CA PHE A 280 -2.79 26.38 -4.71
C PHE A 280 -3.02 27.86 -4.40
N LYS A 281 -3.76 28.53 -5.28
CA LYS A 281 -4.22 29.90 -5.11
C LYS A 281 -5.28 30.01 -4.01
N SER A 282 -5.58 31.22 -3.56
CA SER A 282 -6.53 31.48 -2.47
C SER A 282 -7.98 31.07 -2.76
N ASP A 283 -8.37 30.98 -4.03
CA ASP A 283 -9.68 30.58 -4.51
C ASP A 283 -9.85 29.05 -4.65
N PHE A 284 -8.81 28.26 -4.35
CA PHE A 284 -8.86 26.81 -4.36
C PHE A 284 -10.02 26.24 -3.53
N ARG A 285 -10.75 25.27 -4.07
CA ARG A 285 -11.83 24.54 -3.38
C ARG A 285 -11.78 23.07 -3.73
N ILE A 286 -12.10 22.20 -2.77
CA ILE A 286 -12.26 20.77 -3.05
C ILE A 286 -13.58 20.55 -3.83
N PRO A 287 -13.61 19.71 -4.89
CA PRO A 287 -14.83 19.36 -5.61
C PRO A 287 -15.96 18.95 -4.68
N GLN A 288 -17.17 19.47 -4.92
CA GLN A 288 -18.30 19.30 -4.01
C GLN A 288 -18.80 17.86 -3.90
N MET A 289 -18.48 16.99 -4.87
CA MET A 289 -18.79 15.57 -4.81
C MET A 289 -17.68 14.72 -4.18
N ALA A 290 -16.56 15.33 -3.77
CA ALA A 290 -15.41 14.61 -3.26
C ALA A 290 -15.74 13.87 -1.95
N LYS A 291 -15.46 12.57 -1.94
CA LYS A 291 -15.50 11.70 -0.77
C LYS A 291 -14.11 11.46 -0.21
N GLU A 292 -13.12 11.40 -1.09
CA GLU A 292 -11.71 11.21 -0.72
C GLU A 292 -10.83 12.15 -1.52
N PHE A 293 -10.01 12.91 -0.81
CA PHE A 293 -9.11 13.88 -1.41
C PHE A 293 -7.70 13.70 -0.87
N SER A 294 -6.76 13.35 -1.74
CA SER A 294 -5.38 13.04 -1.40
C SER A 294 -4.42 13.83 -2.28
N LEU A 295 -3.53 14.59 -1.63
CA LEU A 295 -2.42 15.29 -2.25
C LEU A 295 -1.11 14.84 -1.60
N ASN A 296 -0.15 14.42 -2.41
CA ASN A 296 1.15 13.96 -1.96
C ASN A 296 2.26 14.57 -2.82
N ALA A 297 2.84 15.66 -2.34
CA ALA A 297 3.91 16.37 -3.03
C ALA A 297 5.20 16.43 -2.20
N SER A 298 6.37 16.60 -2.83
CA SER A 298 7.56 17.02 -2.06
C SER A 298 7.33 18.39 -1.42
N TYR A 299 6.78 19.33 -2.20
CA TYR A 299 6.45 20.69 -1.77
C TYR A 299 4.96 20.98 -1.99
N LEU A 300 4.25 21.33 -0.92
CA LEU A 300 2.80 21.59 -0.98
C LEU A 300 2.48 22.93 -0.33
N THR A 301 2.06 23.91 -1.14
CA THR A 301 1.80 25.27 -0.67
C THR A 301 0.36 25.67 -0.96
N PHE A 302 -0.30 26.22 0.06
CA PHE A 302 -1.59 26.88 -0.09
C PHE A 302 -1.41 28.39 0.18
N GLU A 303 -1.81 29.24 -0.77
CA GLU A 303 -1.86 30.68 -0.56
C GLU A 303 -2.93 31.07 0.48
N SER A 304 -4.00 30.29 0.60
CA SER A 304 -4.99 30.41 1.67
C SER A 304 -5.52 29.04 2.07
N MET A 305 -5.90 28.90 3.34
CA MET A 305 -6.59 27.71 3.86
C MET A 305 -8.11 27.84 3.82
N ASP A 306 -8.66 28.86 3.15
CA ASP A 306 -10.11 29.12 3.14
C ASP A 306 -10.94 27.94 2.61
N PHE A 307 -10.33 27.05 1.83
CA PHE A 307 -10.98 25.81 1.39
C PHE A 307 -11.42 24.92 2.55
N MET A 308 -10.75 25.00 3.71
CA MET A 308 -11.13 24.24 4.92
C MET A 308 -12.48 24.69 5.50
N TYR A 309 -12.98 25.86 5.15
CA TYR A 309 -14.28 26.35 5.62
C TYR A 309 -15.43 25.98 4.67
N LEU A 310 -15.11 25.40 3.52
CA LEU A 310 -16.06 25.02 2.47
C LEU A 310 -15.83 23.56 2.06
N LEU A 311 -15.53 22.70 3.05
CA LEU A 311 -15.33 21.28 2.82
C LEU A 311 -16.63 20.61 2.34
N PRO A 312 -16.56 19.67 1.38
CA PRO A 312 -17.74 18.95 0.90
C PRO A 312 -18.44 18.17 2.00
N ALA A 313 -19.78 18.19 2.02
CA ALA A 313 -20.58 17.51 3.04
C ALA A 313 -20.37 15.99 3.07
N ASP A 314 -20.06 15.39 1.91
CA ASP A 314 -19.81 13.96 1.75
C ASP A 314 -18.34 13.56 1.89
N LEU A 315 -17.45 14.49 2.24
CA LEU A 315 -16.03 14.22 2.42
C LEU A 315 -15.82 13.28 3.62
N VAL A 316 -15.21 12.14 3.35
CA VAL A 316 -14.90 11.10 4.35
C VAL A 316 -13.44 11.18 4.78
N ARG A 317 -12.52 11.47 3.84
CA ARG A 317 -11.07 11.48 4.06
C ARG A 317 -10.37 12.65 3.39
N LEU A 318 -9.49 13.31 4.14
CA LEU A 318 -8.60 14.36 3.64
C LEU A 318 -7.14 14.05 3.98
N ASN A 319 -6.34 13.86 2.94
CA ASN A 319 -4.94 13.50 3.04
C ASN A 319 -4.08 14.56 2.36
N LEU A 320 -3.26 15.26 3.14
CA LEU A 320 -2.33 16.27 2.66
C LEU A 320 -0.92 15.90 3.13
N PHE A 321 -0.07 15.54 2.18
CA PHE A 321 1.31 15.14 2.44
C PHE A 321 2.28 16.04 1.73
N ALA A 322 3.06 16.80 2.50
CA ALA A 322 4.30 17.39 2.03
C ALA A 322 5.47 16.49 2.46
N ARG A 323 6.24 15.91 1.54
CA ARG A 323 7.37 15.04 1.93
C ARG A 323 8.54 15.83 2.48
N GLU A 324 8.81 16.98 1.89
CA GLU A 324 9.93 17.84 2.27
C GLU A 324 9.41 19.07 3.02
N SER A 325 8.51 19.85 2.43
CA SER A 325 8.00 21.06 3.08
C SER A 325 6.60 21.45 2.62
N GLY A 326 5.70 21.60 3.60
CA GLY A 326 4.37 22.15 3.42
C GLY A 326 4.31 23.58 3.96
N LYS A 327 3.57 24.45 3.27
CA LYS A 327 3.30 25.82 3.75
C LYS A 327 1.80 26.04 3.89
N ILE A 328 1.42 26.36 5.12
CA ILE A 328 0.07 26.78 5.49
C ILE A 328 0.15 28.22 5.98
N ASN A 329 -0.60 29.11 5.34
CA ASN A 329 -0.86 30.46 5.84
C ASN A 329 -1.84 30.41 7.03
N PRO A 330 -1.86 31.43 7.91
CA PRO A 330 -2.65 31.40 9.14
C PRO A 330 -4.12 31.06 8.89
N ILE A 331 -4.65 30.11 9.67
CA ILE A 331 -6.08 29.84 9.72
C ILE A 331 -6.72 31.00 10.50
N THR A 332 -7.73 31.64 9.93
CA THR A 332 -8.33 32.87 10.45
C THR A 332 -9.58 32.63 11.30
N GLN A 333 -10.22 31.48 11.14
CA GLN A 333 -11.41 31.07 11.88
C GLN A 333 -11.35 29.56 12.21
N MET A 334 -12.20 29.10 13.14
CA MET A 334 -12.25 27.68 13.48
C MET A 334 -12.76 26.86 12.29
N VAL A 335 -12.14 25.71 12.04
CA VAL A 335 -12.58 24.79 10.99
C VAL A 335 -13.86 24.07 11.41
N GLU A 336 -14.81 23.96 10.49
CA GLU A 336 -16.01 23.14 10.65
C GLU A 336 -15.86 21.87 9.81
N TRP A 337 -15.72 20.72 10.49
CA TRP A 337 -15.51 19.44 9.82
C TRP A 337 -16.85 18.81 9.40
N PRO A 338 -16.96 18.29 8.16
CA PRO A 338 -18.16 17.59 7.73
C PRO A 338 -18.49 16.39 8.63
N SER A 339 -19.78 16.16 8.88
CA SER A 339 -20.24 15.09 9.79
C SER A 339 -19.90 13.67 9.32
N LYS A 340 -19.73 13.46 8.01
CA LYS A 340 -19.30 12.18 7.42
C LYS A 340 -17.78 11.97 7.48
N MET A 341 -17.03 12.99 7.86
CA MET A 341 -15.58 12.93 7.86
C MET A 341 -15.09 12.07 9.00
N SER A 342 -14.21 11.12 8.68
CA SER A 342 -13.74 10.11 9.63
C SER A 342 -12.24 10.12 9.83
N GLU A 343 -11.48 10.66 8.87
CA GLU A 343 -10.02 10.57 8.82
C GLU A 343 -9.37 11.83 8.23
N ILE A 344 -8.35 12.34 8.91
CA ILE A 344 -7.42 13.34 8.38
C ILE A 344 -5.98 12.85 8.46
N ASN A 345 -5.16 13.24 7.48
CA ASN A 345 -3.73 13.02 7.51
C ASN A 345 -2.98 14.26 7.01
N PHE A 346 -2.26 14.96 7.89
CA PHE A 346 -1.48 16.16 7.58
C PHE A 346 -0.01 15.95 7.89
N LYS A 347 0.85 16.04 6.88
CA LYS A 347 2.30 15.84 7.03
C LYS A 347 3.12 17.05 6.59
N ASN A 348 4.02 17.47 7.47
CA ASN A 348 5.07 18.48 7.31
C ASN A 348 4.56 19.89 6.97
N PHE A 349 3.49 20.31 7.64
CA PHE A 349 2.94 21.67 7.48
C PHE A 349 3.37 22.66 8.55
N ASN A 350 4.30 22.27 9.43
CA ASN A 350 4.76 23.09 10.54
C ASN A 350 3.60 23.62 11.40
N ILE A 351 2.74 22.68 11.82
CA ILE A 351 1.58 22.98 12.66
C ILE A 351 2.07 23.25 14.08
N ASP A 352 1.91 24.49 14.53
CA ASP A 352 2.15 24.91 15.90
C ASP A 352 0.88 24.78 16.75
N TYR A 353 0.98 25.11 18.04
CA TYR A 353 -0.16 25.04 18.97
C TYR A 353 -1.37 25.87 18.52
N PHE A 354 -1.15 27.08 18.01
CA PHE A 354 -2.23 27.97 17.61
C PHE A 354 -2.95 27.43 16.37
N LYS A 355 -2.19 26.97 15.37
CA LYS A 355 -2.77 26.32 14.19
C LYS A 355 -3.53 25.05 14.57
N LEU A 356 -2.98 24.21 15.45
CA LEU A 356 -3.64 23.01 15.93
C LEU A 356 -4.97 23.33 16.60
N LYS A 357 -5.02 24.38 17.44
CA LYS A 357 -6.26 24.84 18.06
C LYS A 357 -7.28 25.33 17.03
N GLN A 358 -6.84 26.03 16.00
CA GLN A 358 -7.72 26.54 14.94
C GLN A 358 -8.30 25.45 14.03
N LEU A 359 -7.65 24.28 13.97
CA LEU A 359 -8.24 23.11 13.34
C LEU A 359 -9.51 22.64 14.06
N ASN A 360 -9.79 23.07 15.30
CA ASN A 360 -11.07 22.82 15.99
C ASN A 360 -11.50 21.34 15.97
N LEU A 361 -10.54 20.44 16.16
CA LEU A 361 -10.75 18.99 16.00
C LEU A 361 -11.68 18.44 17.09
N ASN A 362 -11.72 19.05 18.27
CA ASN A 362 -12.58 18.68 19.39
C ASN A 362 -14.08 18.70 19.05
N GLU A 363 -14.50 19.57 18.12
CA GLU A 363 -15.90 19.66 17.65
C GLU A 363 -16.20 18.74 16.46
N SER A 364 -15.24 17.91 16.03
CA SER A 364 -15.40 17.02 14.88
C SER A 364 -15.90 15.63 15.26
N GLY A 365 -16.41 14.89 14.27
CA GLY A 365 -16.72 13.45 14.38
C GLY A 365 -15.55 12.52 14.01
N LEU A 366 -14.31 13.04 13.91
CA LEU A 366 -13.17 12.29 13.41
C LEU A 366 -12.85 11.09 14.31
N THR A 367 -12.52 9.96 13.67
CA THR A 367 -12.14 8.72 14.37
C THR A 367 -10.65 8.43 14.24
N LYS A 368 -9.99 9.01 13.24
CA LYS A 368 -8.57 8.85 12.96
C LYS A 368 -7.93 10.18 12.62
N ILE A 369 -6.87 10.52 13.34
CA ILE A 369 -6.16 11.79 13.19
C ILE A 369 -4.67 11.48 13.11
N TYR A 370 -4.06 11.79 11.97
CA TYR A 370 -2.62 11.67 11.76
C TYR A 370 -2.05 13.05 11.44
N ILE A 371 -1.21 13.58 12.32
CA ILE A 371 -0.54 14.87 12.09
C ILE A 371 0.95 14.69 12.37
N SER A 372 1.80 15.14 11.45
CA SER A 372 3.24 15.06 11.61
C SER A 372 3.99 16.31 11.16
N GLY A 373 5.14 16.57 11.79
CA GLY A 373 6.05 17.66 11.42
C GLY A 373 5.50 19.03 11.82
N GLY A 374 5.70 19.40 13.09
CA GLY A 374 5.14 20.61 13.70
C GLY A 374 5.95 21.14 14.88
N ASP A 375 5.40 22.17 15.55
CA ASP A 375 6.05 22.81 16.70
C ASP A 375 5.06 23.19 17.81
N VAL A 376 4.39 22.19 18.37
CA VAL A 376 3.31 22.36 19.37
C VAL A 376 3.85 22.73 20.75
N LYS A 377 5.04 22.25 21.12
CA LYS A 377 5.67 22.38 22.45
C LYS A 377 4.86 21.77 23.60
N LYS A 378 3.68 22.31 23.91
CA LYS A 378 2.78 21.82 24.97
C LYS A 378 1.49 21.31 24.36
N LEU A 379 1.22 20.02 24.54
CA LEU A 379 0.01 19.37 24.05
C LEU A 379 -1.14 19.52 25.06
N ASP A 380 -2.31 19.88 24.55
CA ASP A 380 -3.57 19.83 25.29
C ASP A 380 -4.46 18.72 24.69
N ALA A 381 -4.83 17.74 25.52
CA ALA A 381 -5.67 16.63 25.11
C ALA A 381 -7.11 17.08 24.77
N GLY A 382 -7.55 18.24 25.30
CA GLY A 382 -8.86 18.82 25.00
C GLY A 382 -9.01 19.35 23.57
N LEU A 383 -7.93 19.37 22.78
CA LEU A 383 -7.98 19.76 21.37
C LEU A 383 -8.53 18.65 20.45
N PHE A 384 -8.75 17.43 20.94
CA PHE A 384 -9.14 16.28 20.13
C PHE A 384 -10.56 15.80 20.47
N PRO A 385 -11.28 15.21 19.51
CA PRO A 385 -12.67 14.81 19.72
C PRO A 385 -12.75 13.50 20.51
N VAL A 386 -13.80 13.35 21.32
CA VAL A 386 -14.06 12.12 22.09
C VAL A 386 -14.27 10.89 21.21
N SER A 387 -14.61 11.07 19.93
CA SER A 387 -14.78 10.00 18.94
C SER A 387 -13.48 9.39 18.43
N VAL A 388 -12.33 10.02 18.71
CA VAL A 388 -11.03 9.57 18.18
C VAL A 388 -10.67 8.19 18.73
N LYS A 389 -10.29 7.28 17.83
CA LYS A 389 -9.83 5.92 18.13
C LYS A 389 -8.34 5.77 17.86
N ASP A 390 -7.84 6.42 16.81
CA ASP A 390 -6.44 6.42 16.41
C ASP A 390 -5.93 7.86 16.33
N LEU A 391 -5.06 8.24 17.27
CA LEU A 391 -4.46 9.55 17.34
C LEU A 391 -2.94 9.43 17.19
N SER A 392 -2.40 10.02 16.14
CA SER A 392 -0.96 10.06 15.87
C SER A 392 -0.49 11.49 15.69
N LEU A 393 0.45 11.91 16.53
CA LEU A 393 1.04 13.24 16.58
C LEU A 393 2.57 13.10 16.52
N THR A 394 3.12 12.73 15.37
CA THR A 394 4.54 12.36 15.25
C THR A 394 5.41 13.57 14.90
N GLU A 395 6.57 13.72 15.52
CA GLU A 395 7.52 14.82 15.22
C GLU A 395 6.84 16.21 15.30
N MET A 396 5.97 16.40 16.28
CA MET A 396 5.20 17.63 16.49
C MET A 396 5.91 18.63 17.42
N GLY A 397 7.18 18.40 17.74
CA GLY A 397 7.95 19.24 18.67
C GLY A 397 7.40 19.26 20.09
N ILE A 398 6.60 18.27 20.49
CA ILE A 398 5.97 18.20 21.81
C ILE A 398 7.04 17.89 22.87
N GLN A 399 7.04 18.68 23.94
CA GLN A 399 7.93 18.55 25.10
C GLN A 399 7.14 18.30 26.39
N GLN A 400 5.92 18.86 26.48
CA GLN A 400 5.03 18.70 27.62
C GLN A 400 3.69 18.12 27.16
N LEU A 401 3.22 17.10 27.87
CA LEU A 401 1.92 16.48 27.65
C LEU A 401 0.85 17.09 28.56
N ALA A 402 -0.40 16.86 28.23
CA ALA A 402 -1.51 17.09 29.15
C ALA A 402 -1.45 16.11 30.32
N ASP A 403 -1.94 16.52 31.49
CA ASP A 403 -1.97 15.67 32.69
C ASP A 403 -2.88 14.44 32.52
N SER A 404 -3.85 14.50 31.59
CA SER A 404 -4.80 13.42 31.33
C SER A 404 -5.29 13.39 29.88
N PHE A 405 -5.48 12.17 29.37
CA PHE A 405 -6.18 11.82 28.13
C PHE A 405 -7.47 11.01 28.42
N GLU A 406 -7.91 10.89 29.68
CA GLU A 406 -9.09 10.07 30.05
C GLU A 406 -10.37 10.51 29.34
N ASN A 407 -10.48 11.79 28.95
CA ASN A 407 -11.63 12.32 28.19
C ASN A 407 -11.75 11.72 26.78
N LEU A 408 -10.68 11.15 26.24
CA LEU A 408 -10.69 10.46 24.94
C LEU A 408 -11.13 9.01 25.15
N GLU A 409 -12.37 8.83 25.58
CA GLU A 409 -12.93 7.56 26.04
C GLU A 409 -12.96 6.45 24.98
N ASN A 410 -12.84 6.80 23.70
CA ASN A 410 -12.79 5.84 22.59
C ASN A 410 -11.36 5.57 22.08
N LEU A 411 -10.34 6.19 22.66
CA LEU A 411 -8.96 6.12 22.18
C LEU A 411 -8.41 4.71 22.35
N GLN A 412 -7.99 4.10 21.25
CA GLN A 412 -7.41 2.76 21.19
C GLN A 412 -5.91 2.80 20.91
N LYS A 413 -5.48 3.77 20.10
CA LYS A 413 -4.08 3.94 19.70
C LYS A 413 -3.65 5.39 19.86
N LEU A 414 -2.56 5.59 20.58
CA LEU A 414 -1.90 6.88 20.72
C LEU A 414 -0.46 6.77 20.23
N SER A 415 -0.08 7.57 19.25
CA SER A 415 1.31 7.71 18.81
C SER A 415 1.81 9.14 19.03
N LEU A 416 2.95 9.22 19.68
CA LEU A 416 3.70 10.43 19.98
C LEU A 416 5.15 10.29 19.47
N GLN A 417 5.40 9.38 18.53
CA GLN A 417 6.73 9.09 18.01
C GLN A 417 7.51 10.34 17.61
N GLY A 418 8.82 10.39 17.91
CA GLY A 418 9.72 11.44 17.45
C GLY A 418 9.56 12.79 18.15
N ASN A 419 8.78 12.87 19.23
CA ASN A 419 8.68 14.08 20.06
C ASN A 419 9.84 14.18 21.08
N GLN A 420 9.86 15.21 21.92
CA GLN A 420 10.96 15.50 22.86
C GLN A 420 10.49 15.46 24.32
N LEU A 421 9.97 14.32 24.75
CA LEU A 421 9.26 14.09 26.01
C LEU A 421 10.21 13.85 27.21
N ARG A 422 11.20 14.74 27.41
CA ARG A 422 12.26 14.56 28.43
C ARG A 422 11.75 14.61 29.88
N GLU A 423 10.75 15.44 30.16
CA GLU A 423 10.31 15.80 31.53
C GLU A 423 8.83 15.47 31.79
N VAL A 424 8.39 14.29 31.35
CA VAL A 424 7.02 13.83 31.64
C VAL A 424 6.91 13.42 33.10
N THR A 425 6.01 14.05 33.85
CA THR A 425 5.80 13.77 35.29
C THR A 425 4.85 12.61 35.52
N SER A 426 3.62 12.72 35.02
CA SER A 426 2.55 11.72 35.17
C SER A 426 1.45 12.03 34.17
N VAL A 427 0.99 11.02 33.42
CA VAL A 427 -0.07 11.19 32.42
C VAL A 427 -1.13 10.13 32.63
N LYS A 428 -2.37 10.57 32.88
CA LYS A 428 -3.50 9.65 32.95
C LYS A 428 -3.96 9.24 31.57
N LEU A 429 -4.09 7.93 31.32
CA LEU A 429 -4.50 7.36 30.04
C LEU A 429 -5.88 6.67 30.14
N PRO A 430 -6.67 6.63 29.05
CA PRO A 430 -7.98 5.98 29.03
C PRO A 430 -7.85 4.45 28.97
N MET A 431 -7.62 3.82 30.13
CA MET A 431 -7.33 2.38 30.23
C MET A 431 -8.50 1.43 29.93
N ALA A 432 -9.70 1.96 29.78
CA ALA A 432 -10.85 1.18 29.33
C ALA A 432 -10.73 0.76 27.86
N THR A 433 -10.05 1.58 27.03
CA THR A 433 -10.00 1.39 25.57
C THR A 433 -8.59 1.41 24.98
N LEU A 434 -7.62 2.06 25.63
CA LEU A 434 -6.29 2.22 25.06
C LEU A 434 -5.54 0.88 25.03
N GLU A 435 -5.19 0.45 23.82
CA GLU A 435 -4.49 -0.82 23.57
C GLU A 435 -2.99 -0.58 23.36
N THR A 436 -2.63 0.48 22.64
CA THR A 436 -1.25 0.76 22.24
C THR A 436 -0.84 2.22 22.44
N LEU A 437 0.35 2.41 22.98
CA LEU A 437 1.05 3.69 23.06
C LEU A 437 2.38 3.60 22.30
N ASP A 438 2.58 4.47 21.31
CA ASP A 438 3.86 4.63 20.63
C ASP A 438 4.55 5.91 21.12
N VAL A 439 5.70 5.75 21.76
CA VAL A 439 6.61 6.79 22.23
C VAL A 439 8.04 6.48 21.76
N ASN A 440 8.16 5.86 20.58
CA ASN A 440 9.44 5.62 19.95
C ASN A 440 10.17 6.97 19.75
N GLN A 441 11.48 7.00 19.96
CA GLN A 441 12.36 8.14 19.71
C GLN A 441 11.89 9.43 20.38
N CYS A 442 11.40 9.33 21.61
CA CYS A 442 10.87 10.46 22.37
C CYS A 442 11.87 11.09 23.36
N ASN A 443 13.10 10.59 23.38
CA ASN A 443 14.14 10.89 24.36
C ASN A 443 13.66 10.75 25.82
N LEU A 444 12.98 9.65 26.10
CA LEU A 444 12.43 9.34 27.42
C LEU A 444 13.53 9.01 28.44
N ARG A 445 13.33 9.45 29.69
CA ARG A 445 14.11 9.00 30.86
C ARG A 445 13.40 7.92 31.68
N LEU A 446 12.08 7.93 31.68
CA LEU A 446 11.23 7.04 32.48
C LEU A 446 10.03 6.56 31.66
N ILE A 447 9.54 5.36 31.96
CA ILE A 447 8.29 4.78 31.46
C ILE A 447 7.17 4.92 32.50
N SER A 448 7.51 4.94 33.79
CA SER A 448 6.52 5.05 34.89
C SER A 448 5.49 6.19 34.75
N PRO A 449 5.80 7.37 34.17
CA PRO A 449 4.79 8.41 33.98
C PRO A 449 3.59 7.99 33.12
N PHE A 450 3.77 7.04 32.20
CA PHE A 450 2.73 6.61 31.24
C PHE A 450 1.84 5.48 31.75
N VAL A 451 2.09 4.97 32.95
CA VAL A 451 1.42 3.77 33.47
C VAL A 451 0.74 3.99 34.82
N VAL A 452 0.70 5.23 35.30
CA VAL A 452 0.06 5.62 36.55
C VAL A 452 -1.40 5.17 36.62
N SER A 453 -2.14 5.25 35.51
CA SER A 453 -3.53 4.80 35.41
C SER A 453 -3.68 3.29 35.60
N MET A 454 -2.67 2.48 35.25
CA MET A 454 -2.73 1.02 35.43
C MET A 454 -2.57 0.59 36.89
N LEU A 455 -2.13 1.50 37.77
CA LEU A 455 -2.01 1.24 39.21
C LEU A 455 -3.32 1.51 39.96
N GLU A 456 -4.31 2.13 39.31
CA GLU A 456 -5.63 2.39 39.89
C GLU A 456 -6.47 1.11 39.92
N GLU A 457 -7.21 0.87 41.01
CA GLU A 457 -7.99 -0.37 41.21
C GLU A 457 -9.00 -0.63 40.08
N LYS A 458 -9.60 0.43 39.51
CA LYS A 458 -10.51 0.33 38.36
C LYS A 458 -9.87 -0.28 37.11
N ASN A 459 -8.54 -0.23 37.00
CA ASN A 459 -7.76 -0.64 35.82
C ASN A 459 -6.88 -1.87 36.07
N LYS A 460 -7.08 -2.63 37.17
CA LYS A 460 -6.20 -3.75 37.55
C LYS A 460 -6.02 -4.85 36.49
N ASN A 461 -6.99 -4.99 35.58
CA ASN A 461 -6.97 -5.98 34.50
C ASN A 461 -6.63 -5.37 33.13
N ALA A 462 -6.36 -4.05 33.07
CA ALA A 462 -6.03 -3.38 31.83
C ALA A 462 -4.76 -3.95 31.21
N LYS A 463 -4.73 -4.02 29.88
CA LYS A 463 -3.57 -4.44 29.10
C LYS A 463 -3.14 -3.27 28.24
N LEU A 464 -1.85 -2.96 28.27
CA LEU A 464 -1.26 -1.89 27.47
C LEU A 464 0.04 -2.39 26.85
N ARG A 465 0.22 -2.13 25.56
CA ARG A 465 1.51 -2.29 24.88
C ARG A 465 2.12 -0.92 24.63
N ILE A 466 3.37 -0.72 25.06
CA ILE A 466 4.12 0.51 24.79
C ILE A 466 5.29 0.19 23.85
N TYR A 467 5.35 0.91 22.74
CA TYR A 467 6.52 0.95 21.85
C TYR A 467 7.40 2.13 22.25
N ALA A 468 8.60 1.86 22.75
CA ALA A 468 9.52 2.87 23.28
C ALA A 468 10.96 2.66 22.79
N ARG A 469 11.11 2.19 21.55
CA ARG A 469 12.40 2.08 20.85
C ARG A 469 12.99 3.47 20.56
N GLY A 470 14.28 3.55 20.28
CA GLY A 470 15.05 4.78 20.14
C GLY A 470 15.18 5.66 21.40
N ASN A 471 14.80 5.17 22.58
CA ASN A 471 14.93 5.89 23.86
C ASN A 471 16.13 5.38 24.66
N LEU A 472 17.35 5.65 24.21
CA LEU A 472 18.57 5.05 24.76
C LEU A 472 18.88 5.47 26.22
N ASN A 473 18.28 6.56 26.71
CA ASN A 473 18.49 7.12 28.05
C ASN A 473 17.45 6.66 29.07
N VAL A 474 16.56 5.73 28.72
CA VAL A 474 15.49 5.28 29.61
C VAL A 474 16.05 4.43 30.76
N SER A 475 15.57 4.69 31.98
CA SER A 475 16.08 4.01 33.18
C SER A 475 15.70 2.52 33.22
N VAL A 476 16.71 1.65 33.23
CA VAL A 476 16.56 0.20 33.40
C VAL A 476 15.85 -0.14 34.72
N ILE A 477 16.16 0.60 35.79
CA ILE A 477 15.53 0.41 37.11
C ILE A 477 14.03 0.71 37.04
N ASP A 478 13.66 1.81 36.38
CA ASP A 478 12.27 2.20 36.19
C ASP A 478 11.48 1.14 35.40
N ILE A 479 12.06 0.66 34.30
CA ILE A 479 11.47 -0.42 33.49
C ILE A 479 11.24 -1.69 34.32
N ARG A 480 12.25 -2.14 35.07
CA ARG A 480 12.15 -3.35 35.90
C ARG A 480 11.09 -3.22 36.98
N LYS A 481 11.05 -2.08 37.68
CA LYS A 481 10.04 -1.80 38.71
C LYS A 481 8.64 -1.81 38.12
N THR A 482 8.47 -1.15 36.97
CA THR A 482 7.20 -1.03 36.28
C THR A 482 6.67 -2.38 35.79
N LEU A 483 7.51 -3.19 35.12
CA LEU A 483 7.13 -4.53 34.66
C LEU A 483 6.79 -5.50 35.79
N LYS A 484 7.46 -5.35 36.95
CA LYS A 484 7.19 -6.13 38.16
C LYS A 484 5.83 -5.77 38.75
N ALA A 485 5.52 -4.48 38.85
CA ALA A 485 4.29 -3.96 39.45
C ALA A 485 3.04 -4.24 38.61
N ILE A 486 3.13 -4.08 37.28
CA ILE A 486 1.96 -4.07 36.41
C ILE A 486 1.96 -5.30 35.53
N LYS A 487 1.08 -6.28 35.76
CA LYS A 487 1.07 -7.54 34.99
C LYS A 487 0.56 -7.41 33.55
N GLY A 488 -0.36 -6.47 33.29
CA GLY A 488 -0.94 -6.24 31.97
C GLY A 488 -0.05 -5.45 31.00
N LEU A 489 1.11 -4.97 31.43
CA LEU A 489 2.01 -4.16 30.61
C LEU A 489 2.90 -5.04 29.72
N SER A 490 3.00 -4.67 28.44
CA SER A 490 4.00 -5.16 27.48
C SER A 490 4.84 -3.99 26.95
N LEU A 491 6.15 -4.18 26.79
CA LEU A 491 7.09 -3.15 26.33
C LEU A 491 7.94 -3.66 25.15
N ASP A 492 8.10 -2.80 24.15
CA ASP A 492 9.03 -3.00 23.03
C ASP A 492 10.10 -1.88 23.10
N LEU A 493 11.37 -2.26 23.26
CA LEU A 493 12.52 -1.36 23.50
C LEU A 493 13.64 -1.61 22.49
N SER A 494 14.56 -0.64 22.36
CA SER A 494 15.82 -0.85 21.66
C SER A 494 16.73 -1.79 22.42
N ASN A 495 17.64 -2.43 21.69
CA ASN A 495 18.70 -3.21 22.26
C ASN A 495 19.85 -2.31 22.78
N PHE A 496 19.74 -1.83 24.03
CA PHE A 496 20.76 -0.97 24.65
C PHE A 496 21.29 -1.45 26.01
N ASP A 497 20.66 -2.44 26.66
CA ASP A 497 21.04 -2.93 27.98
C ASP A 497 20.94 -4.47 28.07
N ASN A 498 22.03 -5.12 28.48
CA ASN A 498 22.13 -6.58 28.55
C ASN A 498 21.16 -7.20 29.56
N THR A 499 20.84 -6.51 30.65
CA THR A 499 19.88 -7.00 31.66
C THR A 499 18.48 -7.07 31.08
N LEU A 500 18.08 -6.04 30.32
CA LEU A 500 16.79 -6.00 29.64
C LEU A 500 16.69 -7.08 28.55
N ILE A 501 17.77 -7.34 27.80
CA ILE A 501 17.83 -8.44 26.83
C ILE A 501 17.60 -9.79 27.51
N GLU A 502 18.28 -10.06 28.63
CA GLU A 502 18.12 -11.33 29.36
C GLU A 502 16.69 -11.51 29.86
N ILE A 503 16.05 -10.43 30.33
CA ILE A 503 14.64 -10.44 30.72
C ILE A 503 13.75 -10.72 29.51
N ALA A 504 13.99 -10.06 28.37
CA ALA A 504 13.22 -10.23 27.14
C ALA A 504 13.27 -11.68 26.64
N ASN A 505 14.43 -12.34 26.73
CA ASN A 505 14.60 -13.76 26.37
C ASN A 505 13.76 -14.71 27.23
N ARG A 506 13.36 -14.29 28.44
CA ARG A 506 12.59 -15.11 29.40
C ARG A 506 11.14 -14.65 29.58
N SER A 507 10.75 -13.53 28.97
CA SER A 507 9.44 -12.90 29.20
C SER A 507 8.85 -12.37 27.89
N SER A 508 7.69 -12.90 27.49
CA SER A 508 6.96 -12.41 26.32
C SER A 508 6.41 -10.99 26.45
N ARG A 509 6.49 -10.41 27.65
CA ARG A 509 6.04 -9.04 27.97
C ARG A 509 7.09 -7.98 27.69
N LEU A 510 8.34 -8.37 27.42
CA LEU A 510 9.41 -7.46 27.07
C LEU A 510 10.03 -7.92 25.76
N ARG A 511 10.16 -7.02 24.79
CA ARG A 511 10.90 -7.26 23.55
C ARG A 511 12.01 -6.24 23.43
N CYS A 512 13.24 -6.71 23.25
CA CYS A 512 14.37 -5.87 22.86
C CYS A 512 14.65 -6.11 21.39
N ILE A 513 14.64 -5.06 20.59
CA ILE A 513 14.76 -5.13 19.13
C ILE A 513 16.05 -4.41 18.73
N GLU A 514 16.84 -5.07 17.91
CA GLU A 514 18.02 -4.48 17.29
C GLU A 514 17.58 -3.46 16.24
N GLU A 515 18.04 -2.22 16.37
CA GLU A 515 17.69 -1.15 15.44
C GLU A 515 18.81 -0.99 14.40
N PRO A 516 18.52 -1.03 13.09
CA PRO A 516 19.40 -0.41 12.13
C PRO A 516 19.38 1.10 12.40
N LEU A 517 20.56 1.72 12.57
CA LEU A 517 20.71 3.18 12.62
C LEU A 517 20.04 3.77 11.37
N ASP A 518 18.92 4.49 11.53
CA ASP A 518 18.25 5.17 10.41
C ASP A 518 19.07 6.42 10.04
N PRO A 519 19.63 6.50 8.81
CA PRO A 519 20.52 7.59 8.41
C PRO A 519 19.80 8.94 8.23
N TYR A 520 18.46 9.01 8.30
CA TYR A 520 17.68 10.25 8.15
C TYR A 520 17.30 10.91 9.48
N ILE A 521 17.70 10.32 10.61
CA ILE A 521 17.40 10.86 11.94
C ILE A 521 18.51 11.82 12.35
N VAL A 522 18.15 13.08 12.62
CA VAL A 522 19.03 14.03 13.31
C VAL A 522 19.37 13.43 14.67
N GLU A 523 20.64 13.08 14.87
CA GLU A 523 21.14 12.49 16.11
C GLU A 523 20.59 13.22 17.33
N SER A 524 19.93 12.48 18.22
CA SER A 524 19.61 13.00 19.54
C SER A 524 20.92 13.42 20.19
N LYS A 525 21.05 14.68 20.59
CA LYS A 525 22.16 15.11 21.45
C LYS A 525 22.21 14.19 22.67
N THR A 526 23.19 13.29 22.69
CA THR A 526 23.58 12.52 23.86
C THR A 526 24.15 13.52 24.85
N ASP A 527 23.42 13.78 25.93
CA ASP A 527 24.00 14.51 27.07
C ASP A 527 24.87 13.50 27.84
N ASP A 528 26.19 13.76 27.91
CA ASP A 528 27.24 12.94 28.53
C ASP A 528 27.13 12.78 30.07
N LEU A 529 25.93 12.76 30.64
CA LEU A 529 25.72 12.85 32.09
C LEU A 529 24.96 11.67 32.70
N TYR A 530 25.12 10.46 32.17
CA TYR A 530 24.70 9.25 32.91
C TYR A 530 25.74 8.13 32.86
N ASN A 531 26.72 8.21 33.77
CA ASN A 531 27.52 7.05 34.18
C ASN A 531 26.67 6.18 35.13
N GLY A 532 25.83 5.32 34.56
CA GLY A 532 25.09 4.29 35.27
C GLY A 532 25.95 3.11 35.69
N SER A 533 27.08 3.37 36.35
CA SER A 533 27.89 2.37 37.04
C SER A 533 27.85 2.69 38.54
N GLU A 534 26.93 2.09 39.28
CA GLU A 534 27.27 1.60 40.62
C GLU A 534 26.33 0.49 41.08
N SER A 535 26.96 -0.66 41.21
CA SER A 535 26.52 -1.95 41.71
C SER A 535 26.06 -1.93 43.17
N SER A 536 25.00 -2.70 43.48
CA SER A 536 24.95 -3.57 44.67
C SER A 536 23.92 -4.66 44.37
N SER A 537 24.32 -5.91 44.09
CA SER A 537 24.81 -6.94 45.02
C SER A 537 23.77 -7.34 46.07
N ASP A 538 22.80 -8.15 45.66
CA ASP A 538 22.08 -9.04 46.57
C ASP A 538 23.06 -10.18 46.96
N GLN A 539 23.75 -10.04 48.10
CA GLN A 539 24.36 -11.16 48.79
C GLN A 539 23.72 -11.35 50.16
N GLU A 540 23.27 -12.58 50.37
CA GLU A 540 22.63 -13.10 51.56
C GLU A 540 23.46 -12.89 52.84
N SER A 541 22.75 -12.68 53.94
CA SER A 541 23.30 -12.60 55.28
C SER A 541 23.98 -13.92 55.68
N GLY A 542 25.30 -13.89 55.85
CA GLY A 542 26.07 -14.96 56.48
C GLY A 542 27.24 -14.35 57.25
N GLY A 543 27.11 -14.23 58.56
CA GLY A 543 28.08 -13.54 59.40
C GLY A 543 29.46 -14.21 59.44
N THR A 544 30.51 -13.41 59.48
CA THR A 544 31.56 -13.51 60.52
C THR A 544 32.53 -12.33 60.42
N LYS A 545 32.79 -11.73 61.60
CA LYS A 545 33.79 -10.70 61.85
C LYS A 545 35.18 -11.14 61.37
N LYS A 546 35.93 -10.26 60.69
CA LYS A 546 37.40 -10.17 60.86
C LYS A 546 37.92 -8.77 60.54
N LYS A 547 38.92 -8.40 61.33
CA LYS A 547 39.48 -7.06 61.59
C LYS A 547 40.34 -6.51 60.44
N ARG A 548 40.29 -5.17 60.30
CA ARG A 548 41.35 -4.20 59.97
C ARG A 548 42.68 -4.73 59.41
N ARG A 549 43.16 -4.08 58.32
CA ARG A 549 44.39 -3.24 58.36
C ARG A 549 44.46 -2.30 57.15
N ASN A 550 44.73 -1.03 57.44
CA ASN A 550 45.21 0.00 56.52
C ASN A 550 46.56 -0.42 55.93
N ILE A 551 46.80 -0.14 54.64
CA ILE A 551 47.79 0.81 54.11
C ILE A 551 47.12 1.49 52.92
#